data_AF-G8QN81-F1
#
_entry.id   AF-G8QN81-F1
#
_cell.length_a   1.000
_cell.length_b   1.000
_cell.length_c   1.000
_cell.angle_alpha   90.00
_cell.angle_beta   90.00
_cell.angle_gamma   90.00
#
_symmetry.space_group_name_H-M   'P 1'
#
loop_
_entity.id
_entity.type
_entity.pdbx_description
1 polymer ?
#
loop_
_entity_poly.entity_id
_entity_poly.type
_entity_poly.pdbx_seq_one_letter_code
_entity_poly.pdbx_strand_id
1 'polypeptide(L)'
;MEKNYRKSRVAKRLRVYPDELLEWVGRSPRSDVLTRLGITPREYQQWLQASKGTWISAAQYYLIRFTHRQHLADLLGKAWEDFFIAGDKIEVPGLKYPLSASDLRGLWLHTQKISSLSAQLGQATRENERLAETLEEMEKRARFYRDQLVLEARFGWMLNRITAS
;
A
#
# COMPACT_ATOMS: atom_id res chain seq x y z
N MET A 1 15.17 -17.10 -0.19
CA MET A 1 15.62 -15.90 0.56
C MET A 1 14.67 -15.66 1.74
N GLU A 2 14.75 -16.46 2.80
CA GLU A 2 13.66 -16.53 3.79
C GLU A 2 14.19 -16.76 5.22
N LYS A 3 15.32 -16.11 5.56
CA LYS A 3 16.01 -16.35 6.84
C LYS A 3 16.22 -15.11 7.71
N ASN A 4 15.67 -13.94 7.38
CA ASN A 4 15.95 -12.69 8.12
C ASN A 4 14.75 -11.97 8.78
N TYR A 5 13.52 -12.48 8.72
CA TYR A 5 12.39 -11.79 9.37
C TYR A 5 12.13 -12.19 10.84
N ARG A 6 12.84 -13.18 11.39
CA ARG A 6 12.62 -13.67 12.77
C ARG A 6 13.55 -13.06 13.83
N LYS A 7 14.54 -12.23 13.48
CA LYS A 7 15.59 -11.77 14.41
C LYS A 7 15.46 -10.37 15.02
N SER A 8 14.35 -9.64 14.84
CA SER A 8 14.21 -8.28 15.44
C SER A 8 13.08 -8.12 16.47
N ARG A 9 12.43 -9.19 16.92
CA ARG A 9 11.36 -9.11 17.94
C ARG A 9 11.91 -9.16 19.38
N VAL A 10 12.94 -8.37 19.68
CA VAL A 10 13.13 -7.96 21.08
C VAL A 10 11.97 -7.00 21.34
N ALA A 11 10.94 -7.46 22.05
CA ALA A 11 9.85 -6.59 22.48
C ALA A 11 10.47 -5.49 23.34
N LYS A 12 10.77 -4.34 22.72
CA LYS A 12 11.37 -3.19 23.38
C LYS A 12 10.47 -2.86 24.57
N ARG A 13 11.01 -2.98 25.79
CA ARG A 13 10.29 -2.62 27.00
C ARG A 13 10.60 -1.17 27.33
N LEU A 14 9.57 -0.41 27.61
CA LEU A 14 9.66 0.98 28.02
C LEU A 14 9.23 1.07 29.47
N ARG A 15 9.87 1.96 30.22
CA ARG A 15 9.52 2.23 31.61
C ARG A 15 8.47 3.34 31.61
N VAL A 16 7.39 3.13 32.35
CA VAL A 16 6.35 4.13 32.58
C VAL A 16 6.25 4.42 34.07
N TYR A 17 6.15 5.70 34.41
CA TYR A 17 6.01 6.12 35.80
C TYR A 17 4.54 6.30 36.19
N PRO A 18 4.20 6.16 37.49
CA PRO A 18 2.84 6.38 37.97
C PRO A 18 2.29 7.76 37.60
N ASP A 19 3.13 8.79 37.62
CA ASP A 19 2.74 10.17 37.29
C ASP A 19 2.32 10.30 35.82
N GLU A 20 3.04 9.64 34.90
CA GLU A 20 2.67 9.59 33.47
C GLU A 20 1.34 8.86 33.26
N LEU A 21 1.10 7.75 33.98
CA LEU A 21 -0.17 7.02 33.91
C LEU A 21 -1.33 7.88 34.44
N LEU A 22 -1.10 8.61 35.53
CA LEU A 22 -2.08 9.52 36.10
C LEU A 22 -2.40 10.68 35.15
N GLU A 23 -1.40 11.23 34.47
CA GLU A 23 -1.58 12.26 33.45
C GLU A 23 -2.39 11.72 32.25
N TRP A 24 -2.01 10.56 31.73
CA TRP A 24 -2.56 10.07 30.45
C TRP A 24 -3.91 9.38 30.58
N VAL A 25 -4.11 8.60 31.64
CA VAL A 25 -5.26 7.70 31.80
C VAL A 25 -6.10 8.08 33.03
N GLY A 26 -5.53 8.82 33.98
CA GLY A 26 -6.22 9.24 35.20
C GLY A 26 -6.22 8.17 36.30
N ARG A 27 -6.69 8.56 37.48
CA ARG A 27 -6.65 7.70 38.69
C ARG A 27 -7.64 6.54 38.64
N SER A 28 -8.77 6.72 37.96
CA SER A 28 -9.82 5.72 37.82
C SER A 28 -10.38 5.78 36.39
N PRO A 29 -9.66 5.17 35.42
CA PRO A 29 -10.13 5.09 34.05
C PRO A 29 -11.38 4.23 33.96
N ARG A 30 -12.22 4.54 32.96
CA ARG A 30 -13.37 3.71 32.62
C ARG A 30 -12.90 2.31 32.18
N SER A 31 -13.71 1.29 32.45
CA SER A 31 -13.37 -0.11 32.18
C SER A 31 -13.18 -0.43 30.69
N ASP A 32 -13.89 0.29 29.81
CA ASP A 32 -13.75 0.21 28.36
C ASP A 32 -12.36 0.67 27.88
N VAL A 33 -11.81 1.74 28.48
CA VAL A 33 -10.47 2.25 28.18
C VAL A 33 -9.40 1.21 28.54
N LEU A 34 -9.50 0.63 29.75
CA LEU A 34 -8.57 -0.42 30.19
C LEU A 34 -8.64 -1.67 29.31
N THR A 35 -9.85 -2.05 28.87
CA THR A 35 -10.06 -3.17 27.95
C THR A 35 -9.41 -2.92 26.60
N ARG A 36 -9.53 -1.70 26.04
CA ARG A 36 -8.87 -1.32 24.77
C ARG A 36 -7.35 -1.32 24.87
N LEU A 37 -6.81 -0.98 26.05
CA LEU A 37 -5.38 -1.03 26.32
C LEU A 37 -4.88 -2.46 26.59
N GLY A 38 -5.80 -3.44 26.75
CA GLY A 38 -5.47 -4.81 27.11
C GLY A 38 -4.89 -4.94 28.52
N ILE A 39 -5.32 -4.08 29.45
CA ILE A 39 -4.84 -4.01 30.83
C ILE A 39 -5.99 -4.35 31.77
N THR A 40 -5.77 -5.22 32.75
CA THR A 40 -6.78 -5.48 33.78
C THR A 40 -6.79 -4.36 34.82
N PRO A 41 -7.94 -4.05 35.45
CA PRO A 41 -8.00 -3.03 36.51
C PRO A 41 -7.04 -3.27 37.67
N ARG A 42 -6.78 -4.54 38.00
CA ARG A 42 -5.82 -4.93 39.05
C ARG A 42 -4.38 -4.60 38.65
N GLU A 43 -3.98 -4.92 37.41
CA GLU A 43 -2.65 -4.58 36.90
C GLU A 43 -2.44 -3.07 36.87
N TYR A 44 -3.44 -2.31 36.42
CA TYR A 44 -3.37 -0.85 36.41
C TYR A 44 -3.16 -0.26 37.81
N GLN A 45 -3.90 -0.76 38.82
CA GLN A 45 -3.70 -0.36 40.22
C GLN A 45 -2.31 -0.71 40.75
N GLN A 46 -1.77 -1.88 40.40
CA GLN A 46 -0.41 -2.27 40.77
C GLN A 46 0.62 -1.34 40.15
N TRP A 47 0.41 -0.90 38.90
CA TRP A 47 1.32 0.03 38.23
C TRP A 47 1.30 1.41 38.87
N LEU A 48 0.13 1.89 39.30
CA LEU A 48 0.02 3.15 40.06
C LEU A 48 0.71 3.09 41.43
N GLN A 49 0.74 1.92 42.07
CA GLN A 49 1.42 1.71 43.35
C GLN A 49 2.93 1.50 43.22
N ALA A 50 3.42 1.23 42.00
CA ALA A 50 4.83 1.00 41.73
C ALA A 50 5.64 2.30 41.72
N SER A 51 6.19 2.70 42.87
CA SER A 51 7.00 3.93 43.04
C SER A 51 8.20 4.04 42.10
N LYS A 52 8.75 2.91 41.64
CA LYS A 52 9.88 2.86 40.71
C LYS A 52 9.45 2.82 39.24
N GLY A 53 8.17 2.92 38.92
CA GLY A 53 7.67 2.75 37.55
C GLY A 53 7.70 1.29 37.09
N THR A 54 6.90 1.01 36.07
CA THR A 54 6.66 -0.35 35.57
C THR A 54 7.23 -0.51 34.16
N TRP A 55 7.82 -1.67 33.89
CA TRP A 55 8.27 -2.03 32.55
C TRP A 55 7.13 -2.64 31.76
N ILE A 56 6.69 -1.93 30.72
CA ILE A 56 5.62 -2.37 29.82
C ILE A 56 6.17 -2.57 28.41
N SER A 57 5.40 -3.26 27.56
CA SER A 57 5.76 -3.38 26.15
C SER A 57 5.69 -2.02 25.45
N ALA A 58 6.53 -1.80 24.45
CA ALA A 58 6.48 -0.58 23.64
C ALA A 58 5.09 -0.37 23.00
N ALA A 59 4.42 -1.44 22.57
CA ALA A 59 3.07 -1.34 22.02
C ALA A 59 2.06 -0.78 23.05
N GLN A 60 2.08 -1.29 24.29
CA GLN A 60 1.24 -0.77 25.37
C GLN A 60 1.59 0.68 25.70
N TYR A 61 2.88 1.03 25.75
CA TYR A 61 3.33 2.41 25.98
C TYR A 61 2.72 3.38 24.96
N TYR A 62 2.87 3.06 23.67
CA TYR A 62 2.36 3.92 22.61
C TYR A 62 0.83 3.98 22.56
N LEU A 63 0.15 2.87 22.88
CA LEU A 63 -1.32 2.87 22.98
C LEU A 63 -1.81 3.76 24.12
N ILE A 64 -1.16 3.70 25.29
CA ILE A 64 -1.48 4.57 26.42
C ILE A 64 -1.25 6.03 26.04
N ARG A 65 -0.08 6.35 25.47
CA ARG A 65 0.26 7.71 25.03
C ARG A 65 -0.73 8.23 23.97
N PHE A 66 -1.11 7.37 23.03
CA PHE A 66 -2.12 7.66 22.02
C PHE A 66 -3.49 7.96 22.62
N THR A 67 -3.93 7.25 23.66
CA THR A 67 -5.24 7.53 24.30
C THR A 67 -5.34 8.95 24.87
N HIS A 68 -4.21 9.52 25.29
CA HIS A 68 -4.15 10.90 25.79
C HIS A 68 -4.04 11.92 24.65
N ARG A 69 -3.11 11.74 23.70
CA ARG A 69 -2.80 12.75 22.67
C ARG A 69 -3.64 12.64 21.41
N GLN A 70 -4.29 11.49 21.18
CA GLN A 70 -5.04 11.16 19.96
C GLN A 70 -4.22 11.32 18.67
N HIS A 71 -2.90 11.21 18.76
CA HIS A 71 -1.96 11.55 17.70
C HIS A 71 -1.43 10.29 17.00
N LEU A 72 -1.69 10.15 15.70
CA LEU A 72 -1.43 8.89 14.99
C LEU A 72 0.06 8.55 14.87
N ALA A 73 0.96 9.55 14.93
CA ALA A 73 2.40 9.28 14.93
C ALA A 73 2.88 8.42 16.10
N ASP A 74 2.18 8.43 17.24
CA ASP A 74 2.53 7.58 18.37
C ASP A 74 2.41 6.09 18.02
N LEU A 75 1.47 5.73 17.13
CA LEU A 75 1.23 4.35 16.72
C LEU A 75 1.91 3.99 15.39
N LEU A 76 1.86 4.89 14.41
CA LEU A 76 2.24 4.62 13.03
C LEU A 76 3.59 5.25 12.65
N GLY A 77 4.18 6.06 13.52
CA GLY A 77 5.47 6.71 13.34
C GLY A 77 5.40 8.07 12.65
N LYS A 78 6.57 8.65 12.37
CA LYS A 78 6.74 10.06 11.93
C LYS A 78 5.99 10.44 10.65
N ALA A 79 5.67 9.49 9.78
CA ALA A 79 4.87 9.77 8.58
C ALA A 79 3.44 10.27 8.91
N TRP A 80 2.99 10.07 10.14
CA TRP A 80 1.65 10.44 10.63
C TRP A 80 1.70 11.61 11.63
N GLU A 81 2.72 12.46 11.55
CA GLU A 81 2.98 13.54 12.50
C GLU A 81 1.88 14.61 12.55
N ASP A 82 1.15 14.82 11.45
CA ASP A 82 0.11 15.84 11.38
C ASP A 82 -1.31 15.25 11.45
N PHE A 83 -1.45 13.97 11.80
CA PHE A 83 -2.72 13.24 11.77
C PHE A 83 -3.26 12.97 13.18
N PHE A 84 -4.53 13.31 13.38
CA PHE A 84 -5.20 13.20 14.68
C PHE A 84 -6.48 12.37 14.58
N ILE A 85 -6.90 11.76 15.68
CA ILE A 85 -8.18 11.04 15.76
C ILE A 85 -9.15 11.85 16.62
N ALA A 86 -10.19 12.38 15.99
CA ALA A 86 -11.30 13.04 16.68
C ALA A 86 -12.53 12.12 16.67
N GLY A 87 -12.71 11.38 17.76
CA GLY A 87 -13.80 10.39 17.87
C GLY A 87 -13.58 9.18 16.94
N ASP A 88 -14.48 8.99 15.97
CA ASP A 88 -14.41 7.92 14.96
C ASP A 88 -13.88 8.40 13.59
N LYS A 89 -13.26 9.59 13.57
CA LYS A 89 -12.75 10.19 12.34
C LYS A 89 -11.30 10.59 12.49
N ILE A 90 -10.57 10.52 11.38
CA ILE A 90 -9.19 10.96 11.27
C ILE A 90 -9.17 12.36 10.68
N GLU A 91 -8.60 13.28 11.43
CA GLU A 91 -8.25 14.61 10.94
C GLU A 91 -6.99 14.49 10.09
N VAL A 92 -7.13 14.89 8.84
CA VAL A 92 -6.07 14.87 7.84
C VAL A 92 -5.65 16.30 7.55
N PRO A 93 -4.35 16.62 7.59
CA PRO A 93 -3.87 17.96 7.31
C PRO A 93 -4.27 18.38 5.89
N GLY A 94 -4.84 19.57 5.77
CA GLY A 94 -5.28 20.13 4.49
C GLY A 94 -6.66 19.67 4.00
N LEU A 95 -7.32 18.72 4.68
CA LEU A 95 -8.71 18.37 4.41
C LEU A 95 -9.65 19.14 5.34
N LYS A 96 -10.69 19.75 4.74
CA LYS A 96 -11.71 20.51 5.49
C LYS A 96 -12.58 19.63 6.38
N TYR A 97 -12.74 18.36 6.02
CA TYR A 97 -13.57 17.40 6.75
C TYR A 97 -12.76 16.19 7.18
N PRO A 98 -12.91 15.74 8.44
CA PRO A 98 -12.23 14.55 8.91
C PRO A 98 -12.83 13.31 8.27
N LEU A 99 -11.97 12.34 7.97
CA LEU A 99 -12.32 11.12 7.23
C LEU A 99 -12.83 10.05 8.19
N SER A 100 -13.96 9.43 7.87
CA SER A 100 -14.40 8.23 8.57
C SER A 100 -13.63 7.00 8.13
N ALA A 101 -13.73 5.91 8.89
CA ALA A 101 -13.20 4.61 8.48
C ALA A 101 -13.78 4.13 7.14
N SER A 102 -15.05 4.46 6.85
CA SER A 102 -15.69 4.14 5.57
C SER A 102 -15.05 4.93 4.42
N ASP A 103 -14.77 6.21 4.62
CA ASP A 103 -14.15 7.06 3.60
C ASP A 103 -12.72 6.59 3.28
N LEU A 104 -11.94 6.27 4.31
CA LEU A 104 -10.59 5.71 4.15
C LEU A 104 -10.62 4.39 3.38
N ARG A 105 -11.59 3.51 3.68
CA ARG A 105 -11.78 2.26 2.94
C ARG A 105 -12.15 2.53 1.48
N GLY A 106 -13.02 3.50 1.23
CA GLY A 106 -13.37 3.95 -0.12
C GLY A 106 -12.15 4.46 -0.90
N LEU A 107 -11.34 5.33 -0.29
CA LEU A 107 -10.11 5.86 -0.87
C LEU A 107 -9.08 4.77 -1.18
N TRP A 108 -8.93 3.80 -0.27
CA TRP A 108 -8.03 2.67 -0.48
C TRP A 108 -8.48 1.83 -1.68
N LEU A 109 -9.75 1.45 -1.74
CA LEU A 109 -10.31 0.69 -2.88
C LEU A 109 -10.17 1.44 -4.20
N HIS A 110 -10.40 2.76 -4.17
CA HIS A 110 -10.22 3.60 -5.35
C HIS A 110 -8.77 3.61 -5.83
N THR A 111 -7.81 3.74 -4.90
CA THR A 111 -6.38 3.69 -5.22
C THR A 111 -5.98 2.32 -5.78
N GLN A 112 -6.50 1.22 -5.21
CA GLN A 112 -6.28 -0.13 -5.75
C GLN A 112 -6.82 -0.26 -7.17
N LYS A 113 -8.02 0.27 -7.43
CA LYS A 113 -8.63 0.26 -8.76
C LYS A 113 -7.77 1.04 -9.76
N ILE A 114 -7.32 2.25 -9.41
CA ILE A 114 -6.42 3.05 -10.25
C ILE A 114 -5.16 2.24 -10.57
N SER A 115 -4.51 1.66 -9.57
CA SER A 115 -3.28 0.89 -9.77
C SER A 115 -3.50 -0.30 -10.73
N SER A 116 -4.62 -1.02 -10.56
CA SER A 116 -4.96 -2.13 -11.46
C SER A 116 -5.22 -1.68 -12.90
N LEU A 117 -5.91 -0.56 -13.09
CA LEU A 117 -6.19 0.00 -14.41
C LEU A 117 -4.91 0.52 -15.08
N SER A 118 -4.02 1.17 -14.33
CA SER A 118 -2.72 1.61 -14.84
C SER A 118 -1.86 0.43 -15.30
N ALA A 119 -1.89 -0.70 -14.58
CA ALA A 119 -1.18 -1.91 -14.98
C ALA A 119 -1.76 -2.51 -16.27
N GLN A 120 -3.10 -2.58 -16.38
CA GLN A 120 -3.78 -3.07 -17.59
C GLN A 120 -3.48 -2.18 -18.79
N LEU A 121 -3.49 -0.85 -18.61
CA LEU A 121 -3.14 0.09 -19.66
C LEU A 121 -1.70 -0.14 -20.14
N GLY A 122 -0.75 -0.31 -19.21
CA GLY A 122 0.64 -0.62 -19.57
C GLY A 122 0.83 -1.96 -20.27
N GLN A 123 -0.02 -2.95 -20.00
CA GLN A 123 -0.02 -4.23 -20.73
C GLN A 123 -0.58 -4.05 -22.14
N ALA A 124 -1.72 -3.38 -22.27
CA ALA A 124 -2.38 -3.15 -23.55
C ALA A 124 -1.51 -2.31 -24.50
N THR A 125 -0.78 -1.31 -23.99
CA THR A 125 0.14 -0.52 -24.81
C THR A 125 1.27 -1.37 -25.39
N ARG A 126 1.86 -2.27 -24.59
CA ARG A 126 2.91 -3.18 -25.07
C ARG A 126 2.39 -4.17 -26.11
N GLU A 127 1.17 -4.66 -25.92
CA GLU A 127 0.56 -5.57 -26.88
C GLU A 127 0.29 -4.88 -28.23
N ASN A 128 -0.19 -3.63 -28.20
CA ASN A 128 -0.35 -2.82 -29.40
C ASN A 128 0.98 -2.58 -30.13
N GLU A 129 2.05 -2.25 -29.40
CA GLU A 129 3.40 -2.09 -29.98
C GLU A 129 3.86 -3.39 -30.66
N ARG A 130 3.72 -4.53 -29.98
CA ARG A 130 4.07 -5.84 -30.54
C ARG A 130 3.27 -6.18 -31.81
N LEU A 131 1.97 -5.89 -31.81
CA LEU A 131 1.12 -6.13 -32.97
C LEU A 131 1.47 -5.20 -34.14
N ALA A 132 1.83 -3.94 -33.86
CA ALA A 132 2.28 -3.00 -34.87
C ALA A 132 3.58 -3.47 -35.56
N GLU A 133 4.57 -3.94 -34.78
CA GLU A 133 5.79 -4.53 -35.33
C GLU A 133 5.50 -5.77 -36.19
N THR A 134 4.62 -6.65 -35.70
CA THR A 134 4.21 -7.86 -36.43
C THR A 134 3.52 -7.49 -37.76
N LEU A 135 2.66 -6.47 -37.77
CA LEU A 135 2.01 -5.99 -38.98
C LEU A 135 3.04 -5.44 -39.98
N GLU A 136 4.01 -4.66 -39.52
CA GLU A 136 5.06 -4.11 -40.39
C GLU A 136 5.89 -5.24 -41.05
N GLU A 137 6.22 -6.29 -40.31
CA GLU A 137 6.90 -7.47 -40.86
C GLU A 137 6.06 -8.18 -41.92
N MET A 138 4.76 -8.38 -41.66
CA MET A 138 3.86 -9.03 -42.61
C MET A 138 3.66 -8.20 -43.87
N GLU A 139 3.58 -6.87 -43.75
CA GLU A 139 3.53 -5.97 -44.89
C GLU A 139 4.80 -6.02 -45.74
N LYS A 140 5.98 -6.12 -45.12
CA LYS A 140 7.26 -6.31 -45.83
C LYS A 140 7.25 -7.63 -46.62
N ARG A 141 6.80 -8.73 -46.00
CA ARG A 141 6.68 -10.03 -46.67
C ARG A 141 5.67 -9.99 -47.82
N ALA A 142 4.51 -9.38 -47.61
CA ALA A 142 3.47 -9.25 -48.64
C ALA A 142 3.92 -8.37 -49.82
N ARG A 143 4.76 -7.36 -49.59
CA ARG A 143 5.41 -6.58 -50.66
C ARG A 143 6.38 -7.46 -51.46
N PHE A 144 7.28 -8.15 -50.77
CA PHE A 144 8.24 -9.06 -51.42
C PHE A 144 7.57 -10.09 -52.34
N TYR A 145 6.52 -10.77 -51.86
CA TYR A 145 5.81 -11.76 -52.67
C TYR A 145 5.06 -11.15 -53.86
N ARG A 146 4.53 -9.92 -53.73
CA ARG A 146 3.93 -9.20 -54.86
C ARG A 146 4.98 -8.92 -55.95
N ASP A 147 6.16 -8.45 -55.55
CA ASP A 147 7.23 -8.15 -56.50
C ASP A 147 7.74 -9.44 -57.18
N GLN A 148 7.85 -10.54 -56.43
CA GLN A 148 8.21 -11.84 -56.98
C GLN A 148 7.17 -12.35 -57.99
N LEU A 149 5.88 -12.26 -57.68
CA LEU A 149 4.81 -12.66 -58.61
C LEU A 149 4.86 -11.86 -59.92
N VAL A 150 5.16 -10.55 -59.85
CA VAL A 150 5.32 -9.72 -61.05
C VAL A 150 6.51 -10.20 -61.89
N LEU A 151 7.62 -10.58 -61.25
CA LEU A 151 8.79 -11.13 -61.95
C LEU A 151 8.48 -12.48 -62.60
N GLU A 152 7.84 -13.39 -61.86
CA GLU A 152 7.43 -14.70 -62.38
C GLU A 152 6.47 -14.58 -63.56
N ALA A 153 5.49 -13.67 -63.48
CA ALA A 153 4.58 -13.38 -64.59
C ALA A 153 5.32 -12.86 -65.83
N ARG A 154 6.31 -11.97 -65.65
CA ARG A 154 7.16 -11.47 -66.74
C ARG A 154 8.00 -12.58 -67.35
N PHE A 155 8.60 -13.44 -66.54
CA PHE A 155 9.37 -14.60 -67.03
C PHE A 155 8.48 -15.58 -67.80
N GLY A 156 7.29 -15.90 -67.29
CA GLY A 156 6.34 -16.75 -68.00
C GLY A 156 5.93 -16.17 -69.35
N TRP A 157 5.70 -14.85 -69.42
CA TRP A 157 5.39 -14.18 -70.68
C TRP A 157 6.55 -14.24 -71.68
N MET A 158 7.79 -14.02 -71.23
CA MET A 158 8.97 -14.14 -72.10
C MET A 158 9.16 -15.57 -72.62
N LEU A 159 9.00 -16.57 -71.75
CA LEU A 159 9.12 -17.98 -72.16
C LEU A 159 8.08 -18.37 -73.20
N ASN A 160 6.80 -18.00 -72.99
CA ASN A 160 5.75 -18.22 -73.98
C ASN A 160 6.07 -17.58 -75.34
N ARG A 161 6.73 -16.43 -75.35
CA ARG A 161 7.11 -15.74 -76.58
C ARG A 161 8.24 -16.45 -77.34
N ILE A 162 9.13 -17.14 -76.63
CA ILE A 162 10.21 -17.93 -77.24
C ILE A 162 9.67 -19.26 -77.78
N THR A 163 8.74 -19.90 -77.08
CA THR A 163 8.19 -21.21 -77.47
C THR A 163 7.09 -21.13 -78.52
N ALA A 164 6.45 -19.97 -78.70
CA ALA A 164 5.44 -19.73 -79.73
C ALA A 164 6.01 -19.27 -81.09
N SER A 165 7.34 -19.12 -81.20
CA SER A 165 8.05 -18.82 -82.44
C SER A 165 8.74 -20.07 -83.00
#